data_AF-A0A926TJY7-F1
#
_entry.id   AF-A0A926TJY7-F1
#
_cell.length_a   1.000
_cell.length_b   1.000
_cell.length_c   1.000
_cell.angle_alpha   90.00
_cell.angle_beta   90.00
_cell.angle_gamma   90.00
#
_symmetry.space_group_name_H-M   'P 1'
#
loop_
_entity.id
_entity.type
_entity.pdbx_description
1 polymer ?
#
loop_
_entity_poly.entity_id
_entity_poly.type
_entity_poly.pdbx_seq_one_letter_code
_entity_poly.pdbx_strand_id
1 'polypeptide(L)'
;MCGRFSLHVEAAALAEVFQLPEEPSWTPRYNIAPSQAVATIAQTASSAHQFRLLRWGLIPSWAKDEAIGNKLINARAETVAEKPSFRAAFKQRRCLILADGFYEWQRLNTKKKQPHYFQRSDAQPFAFAGLWEHWQHGEAVIDSCTIITTQANELLEPIHDRMPVMLAAD
;
A
#
# COMPACT_ATOMS: atom_id res chain seq x y z
N MET A 1 -8.18 -4.34 -8.51
CA MET A 1 -8.07 -3.72 -7.17
C MET A 1 -6.98 -4.52 -6.50
N CYS A 2 -5.81 -3.92 -6.34
CA CYS A 2 -4.61 -4.65 -5.92
C CYS A 2 -4.86 -5.31 -4.57
N GLY A 3 -4.79 -6.64 -4.56
CA GLY A 3 -5.08 -7.45 -3.36
C GLY A 3 -3.90 -8.29 -2.91
N ARG A 4 -2.81 -8.36 -3.69
CA ARG A 4 -1.55 -9.02 -3.32
C ARG A 4 -0.39 -8.30 -3.99
N PHE A 5 0.74 -8.22 -3.30
CA PHE A 5 1.97 -7.65 -3.86
C PHE A 5 3.21 -8.32 -3.28
N SER A 6 4.39 -7.95 -3.78
CA SER A 6 5.67 -8.46 -3.32
C SER A 6 6.60 -7.32 -2.91
N LEU A 7 7.48 -7.65 -1.98
CA LEU A 7 8.67 -6.88 -1.64
C LEU A 7 9.72 -7.87 -1.13
N HIS A 8 10.44 -8.47 -2.06
CA HIS A 8 11.49 -9.45 -1.87
C HIS A 8 12.91 -8.89 -2.07
N VAL A 9 13.05 -7.57 -2.19
CA VAL A 9 14.33 -6.86 -2.12
C VAL A 9 14.91 -6.89 -0.70
N GLU A 10 16.24 -7.04 -0.62
CA GLU A 10 17.01 -7.01 0.62
C GLU A 10 16.95 -5.63 1.30
N ALA A 11 17.05 -5.62 2.63
CA ALA A 11 16.90 -4.39 3.42
C ALA A 11 17.94 -3.31 3.05
N ALA A 12 19.21 -3.68 2.85
CA ALA A 12 20.25 -2.77 2.38
C ALA A 12 19.90 -2.06 1.06
N ALA A 13 19.35 -2.80 0.08
CA ALA A 13 18.93 -2.22 -1.19
C ALA A 13 17.71 -1.30 -1.05
N LEU A 14 16.80 -1.58 -0.11
CA LEU A 14 15.72 -0.66 0.22
C LEU A 14 16.24 0.64 0.83
N ALA A 15 17.24 0.55 1.72
CA ALA A 15 17.85 1.73 2.31
C ALA A 15 18.53 2.61 1.25
N GLU A 16 19.23 1.99 0.29
CA GLU A 16 19.87 2.70 -0.81
C GLU A 16 18.84 3.37 -1.73
N VAL A 17 17.87 2.62 -2.27
CA VAL A 17 16.91 3.12 -3.27
C VAL A 17 16.01 4.21 -2.69
N PHE A 18 15.58 4.07 -1.43
CA PHE A 18 14.69 5.03 -0.78
C PHE A 18 15.41 6.03 0.13
N GLN A 19 16.75 6.05 0.10
CA GLN A 19 17.59 6.96 0.89
C GLN A 19 17.24 6.96 2.38
N LEU A 20 17.04 5.77 2.95
CA LEU A 20 16.75 5.61 4.36
C LEU A 20 18.03 5.89 5.18
N PRO A 21 17.90 6.51 6.37
CA PRO A 21 19.05 6.83 7.21
C PRO A 21 19.75 5.58 7.79
N GLU A 22 19.04 4.45 7.85
CA GLU A 22 19.53 3.18 8.35
C GLU A 22 18.88 2.01 7.59
N GLU A 23 19.49 0.83 7.69
CA GLU A 23 18.93 -0.39 7.11
C GLU A 23 17.63 -0.78 7.85
N PRO A 24 16.49 -0.88 7.15
CA PRO A 24 15.23 -1.20 7.80
C PRO A 24 15.20 -2.66 8.27
N SER A 25 14.55 -2.92 9.41
CA SER A 25 14.21 -4.28 9.81
C SER A 25 13.09 -4.84 8.90
N TRP A 26 13.48 -5.41 7.77
CA TRP A 26 12.59 -5.99 6.77
C TRP A 26 12.98 -7.44 6.43
N THR A 27 11.97 -8.28 6.21
CA THR A 27 12.17 -9.63 5.67
C THR A 27 11.50 -9.74 4.30
N PRO A 28 12.25 -10.10 3.24
CA PRO A 28 11.74 -10.35 1.90
C PRO A 28 10.48 -11.23 1.86
N ARG A 29 9.47 -10.78 1.11
CA ARG A 29 8.21 -11.52 0.90
C ARG A 29 7.72 -11.44 -0.53
N TYR A 30 7.55 -12.60 -1.16
CA TYR A 30 6.96 -12.74 -2.49
C TYR A 30 5.43 -12.57 -2.50
N ASN A 31 4.76 -12.65 -1.35
CA ASN A 31 3.31 -12.83 -1.35
C ASN A 31 2.61 -12.13 -0.17
N ILE A 32 2.67 -10.79 -0.17
CA ILE A 32 2.07 -9.92 0.84
C ILE A 32 0.55 -9.84 0.61
N ALA A 33 -0.21 -9.96 1.70
CA ALA A 33 -1.67 -9.98 1.71
C ALA A 33 -2.26 -8.95 2.69
N PRO A 34 -3.54 -8.58 2.53
CA PRO A 34 -4.25 -7.75 3.50
C PRO A 34 -4.13 -8.25 4.94
N SER A 35 -4.25 -7.31 5.88
CA SER A 35 -4.09 -7.47 7.32
C SER A 35 -2.66 -7.76 7.80
N GLN A 36 -1.73 -8.04 6.89
CA GLN A 36 -0.31 -8.15 7.25
C GLN A 36 0.30 -6.76 7.43
N ALA A 37 1.34 -6.67 8.28
CA ALA A 37 2.20 -5.50 8.32
C ALA A 37 2.96 -5.36 6.99
N VAL A 38 3.13 -4.15 6.46
CA VAL A 38 3.81 -3.87 5.20
C VAL A 38 4.84 -2.75 5.36
N ALA A 39 5.91 -2.81 4.57
CA ALA A 39 6.96 -1.79 4.56
C ALA A 39 6.43 -0.48 4.00
N THR A 40 6.59 0.60 4.76
CA THR A 40 6.15 1.93 4.37
C THR A 40 7.18 2.97 4.73
N ILE A 41 7.11 4.12 4.06
CA ILE A 41 7.78 5.35 4.47
C ILE A 41 6.71 6.39 4.76
N ALA A 42 6.68 6.89 5.98
CA ALA A 42 5.65 7.84 6.42
C ALA A 42 6.31 9.04 7.11
N GLN A 43 5.75 10.23 6.88
CA GLN A 43 6.16 11.43 7.61
C GLN A 43 5.53 11.41 9.00
N THR A 44 6.35 11.64 10.03
CA THR A 44 5.89 11.81 11.42
C THR A 44 5.86 13.30 11.79
N ALA A 45 5.38 13.62 13.00
CA ALA A 45 5.33 14.99 13.51
C ALA A 45 6.72 15.67 13.57
N SER A 46 7.82 14.91 13.59
CA SER A 46 9.19 15.44 13.54
C SER A 46 9.66 15.81 12.14
N SER A 47 8.78 15.76 11.12
CA SER A 47 9.05 16.06 9.71
C SER A 47 10.04 15.13 9.00
N ALA A 48 10.61 14.14 9.68
CA ALA A 48 11.43 13.10 9.06
C ALA A 48 10.54 12.02 8.41
N HIS A 49 10.89 11.62 7.20
CA HIS A 49 10.38 10.40 6.57
C HIS A 49 11.00 9.19 7.26
N GLN A 50 10.17 8.30 7.80
CA GLN A 50 10.65 7.14 8.55
C GLN A 50 10.11 5.85 7.95
N PHE A 51 10.95 4.83 7.92
CA PHE A 51 10.52 3.46 7.65
C PHE A 51 9.59 2.99 8.78
N ARG A 52 8.44 2.44 8.42
CA ARG A 52 7.47 1.89 9.37
C ARG A 52 6.81 0.64 8.82
N LEU A 53 6.49 -0.29 9.71
CA LEU A 53 5.62 -1.42 9.41
C LEU A 53 4.18 -1.08 9.80
N LEU A 54 3.29 -1.00 8.82
CA LEU A 54 1.89 -0.64 9.03
C LEU A 54 0.97 -1.78 8.60
N ARG A 55 -0.14 -2.01 9.32
CA ARG A 55 -1.14 -3.02 8.95
C ARG A 55 -1.84 -2.62 7.65
N TRP A 56 -1.79 -3.45 6.60
CA TRP A 56 -2.50 -3.16 5.36
C TRP A 56 -4.01 -3.44 5.48
N GLY A 57 -4.81 -2.38 5.36
CA GLY A 57 -6.24 -2.38 5.64
C GLY A 57 -6.53 -1.28 6.66
N LEU A 58 -6.81 -0.08 6.15
CA LEU A 58 -6.88 1.15 6.95
C LEU A 58 -8.06 1.11 7.92
N ILE A 59 -7.80 1.43 9.18
CA ILE A 59 -8.80 1.57 10.23
C ILE A 59 -8.93 3.06 10.51
N PRO A 60 -10.07 3.69 10.15
CA PRO A 60 -10.29 5.10 10.46
C PRO A 60 -10.24 5.33 11.96
N SER A 61 -9.65 6.42 12.42
CA SER A 61 -9.47 6.73 13.85
C SER A 61 -10.77 6.76 14.66
N TRP A 62 -11.91 7.03 14.02
CA TRP A 62 -13.24 7.04 14.64
C TRP A 62 -13.94 5.67 14.65
N ALA A 63 -13.34 4.64 14.05
CA ALA A 63 -13.96 3.32 13.96
C ALA A 63 -14.11 2.69 15.35
N LYS A 64 -15.22 1.99 15.57
CA LYS A 64 -15.48 1.25 16.82
C LYS A 64 -14.93 -0.19 16.78
N ASP A 65 -14.56 -0.67 15.59
CA ASP A 65 -14.15 -2.04 15.34
C ASP A 65 -13.06 -2.04 14.25
N GLU A 66 -11.94 -2.71 14.53
CA GLU A 66 -10.81 -2.87 13.61
C GLU A 66 -11.17 -3.65 12.33
N ALA A 67 -12.23 -4.48 12.37
CA ALA A 67 -12.67 -5.30 11.25
C ALA A 67 -13.06 -4.47 10.01
N ILE A 68 -13.36 -3.18 10.17
CA ILE A 68 -13.58 -2.25 9.05
C ILE A 68 -12.36 -2.21 8.10
N GLY A 69 -11.15 -2.40 8.64
CA GLY A 69 -9.91 -2.42 7.86
C GLY A 69 -9.87 -3.48 6.77
N ASN A 70 -10.62 -4.59 6.93
CA ASN A 70 -10.71 -5.65 5.92
C ASN A 70 -11.39 -5.18 4.62
N LYS A 71 -12.15 -4.08 4.68
CA LYS A 71 -12.82 -3.46 3.52
C LYS A 71 -12.07 -2.26 2.94
N LEU A 72 -11.03 -1.78 3.63
CA LEU A 72 -10.35 -0.52 3.35
C LEU A 72 -8.88 -0.72 2.95
N ILE A 73 -8.61 -1.82 2.23
CA ILE A 73 -7.28 -2.13 1.69
C ILE A 73 -6.88 -1.22 0.51
N ASN A 74 -7.86 -0.65 -0.18
CA ASN A 74 -7.65 0.28 -1.29
C ASN A 74 -8.55 1.52 -1.14
N ALA A 75 -8.04 2.67 -1.54
CA ALA A 75 -8.77 3.94 -1.67
C ALA A 75 -8.77 4.38 -3.14
N ARG A 76 -9.90 4.85 -3.68
CA ARG A 76 -10.00 5.33 -5.06
C ARG A 76 -9.55 6.78 -5.15
N ALA A 77 -8.55 7.08 -5.99
CA ALA A 77 -7.99 8.42 -6.17
C ALA A 77 -9.08 9.47 -6.49
N GLU A 78 -10.12 9.07 -7.21
CA GLU A 78 -11.23 9.93 -7.63
C GLU A 78 -12.09 10.44 -6.47
N THR A 79 -12.11 9.73 -5.33
CA THR A 79 -13.01 10.04 -4.19
C THR A 79 -12.29 10.11 -2.85
N VAL A 80 -10.98 9.90 -2.84
CA VAL A 80 -10.17 9.78 -1.61
C VAL A 80 -10.22 11.05 -0.75
N ALA A 81 -10.35 12.22 -1.38
CA ALA A 81 -10.45 13.51 -0.69
C ALA A 81 -11.82 13.74 -0.02
N GLU A 82 -12.85 12.99 -0.41
CA GLU A 82 -14.24 13.21 0.02
C GLU A 82 -14.71 12.15 1.04
N LYS A 83 -14.28 10.90 0.85
CA LYS A 83 -14.77 9.76 1.65
C LYS A 83 -14.38 9.91 3.13
N PRO A 84 -15.33 9.79 4.09
CA PRO A 84 -15.04 9.93 5.52
C PRO A 84 -13.93 9.02 6.05
N SER A 85 -13.77 7.83 5.48
CA SER A 85 -12.72 6.87 5.85
C SER A 85 -11.31 7.32 5.45
N PHE A 86 -11.16 8.25 4.49
CA PHE A 86 -9.86 8.58 3.90
C PHE A 86 -9.53 10.08 3.93
N ARG A 87 -10.52 10.97 3.88
CA ARG A 87 -10.33 12.42 3.70
C ARG A 87 -9.38 13.08 4.70
N ALA A 88 -9.37 12.61 5.95
CA ALA A 88 -8.48 13.14 6.98
C ALA A 88 -7.03 12.67 6.75
N ALA A 89 -6.84 11.37 6.52
CA ALA A 89 -5.56 10.79 6.21
C ALA A 89 -4.98 11.34 4.89
N PHE A 90 -5.81 11.59 3.88
CA PHE A 90 -5.38 12.18 2.60
C PHE A 90 -4.70 13.55 2.77
N LYS A 91 -5.20 14.35 3.73
CA LYS A 91 -4.64 15.68 4.01
C LYS A 91 -3.32 15.63 4.79
N GLN A 92 -3.17 14.69 5.72
CA GLN A 92 -2.14 14.79 6.76
C GLN A 92 -1.27 13.54 6.93
N ARG A 93 -1.72 12.37 6.46
CA ARG A 93 -1.10 11.07 6.74
C ARG A 93 -0.92 10.28 5.44
N ARG A 94 -0.13 10.87 4.53
CA ARG A 94 0.34 10.19 3.33
C ARG A 94 1.53 9.31 3.68
N CYS A 95 1.66 8.19 3.00
CA CYS A 95 2.83 7.32 3.07
C CYS A 95 3.15 6.74 1.70
N LEU A 96 4.38 6.25 1.56
CA LEU A 96 4.80 5.36 0.51
C LEU A 96 4.61 3.93 1.01
N ILE A 97 4.01 3.05 0.22
CA ILE A 97 3.96 1.60 0.51
C ILE A 97 4.93 0.93 -0.45
N LEU A 98 5.99 0.32 0.08
CA LEU A 98 7.11 -0.19 -0.71
C LEU A 98 6.74 -1.52 -1.36
N ALA A 99 7.11 -1.70 -2.63
CA ALA A 99 6.87 -2.90 -3.41
C ALA A 99 7.94 -3.08 -4.50
N ASP A 100 8.11 -4.30 -5.00
CA ASP A 100 8.87 -4.58 -6.23
C ASP A 100 8.00 -5.22 -7.32
N GLY A 101 6.77 -5.58 -6.97
CA GLY A 101 5.75 -5.94 -7.93
C GLY A 101 4.40 -6.18 -7.27
N PHE A 102 3.38 -6.39 -8.10
CA PHE A 102 2.03 -6.71 -7.65
C PHE A 102 1.35 -7.74 -8.52
N TYR A 103 0.31 -8.35 -7.96
CA TYR A 103 -0.47 -9.36 -8.65
C TYR A 103 -1.86 -8.83 -8.97
N GLU A 104 -2.32 -9.10 -10.18
CA GLU A 104 -3.72 -8.92 -10.56
C GLU A 104 -4.27 -10.16 -11.26
N TRP A 105 -5.58 -10.37 -11.15
CA TRP A 105 -6.25 -11.57 -11.64
C TRP A 105 -7.15 -11.23 -12.82
N GLN A 106 -6.71 -11.62 -14.02
CA GLN A 106 -7.53 -11.54 -15.22
C GLN A 106 -8.70 -12.51 -15.11
N ARG A 107 -9.93 -12.01 -15.25
CA ARG A 107 -11.12 -12.86 -15.33
C ARG A 107 -11.22 -13.44 -16.73
N LEU A 108 -10.94 -14.72 -16.88
CA LEU A 108 -11.11 -15.43 -18.16
C LEU A 108 -12.56 -15.83 -18.38
N ASN A 109 -13.29 -16.10 -17.30
CA ASN A 109 -14.73 -16.30 -17.25
C ASN A 109 -15.25 -16.15 -15.81
N THR A 110 -16.51 -16.52 -15.54
CA THR A 110 -17.14 -16.39 -14.21
C THR A 110 -16.51 -17.27 -13.13
N LYS A 111 -15.79 -18.35 -13.48
CA LYS A 111 -15.22 -19.31 -12.54
C LYS A 111 -13.69 -19.34 -12.54
N LYS A 112 -13.04 -18.87 -13.61
CA LYS A 112 -11.59 -18.98 -13.80
C LYS A 112 -10.93 -17.61 -13.83
N LYS A 113 -9.87 -17.47 -13.05
CA LYS A 113 -9.01 -16.28 -13.00
C LYS A 113 -7.55 -16.68 -13.26
N GLN A 114 -6.84 -15.89 -14.05
CA GLN A 114 -5.41 -16.07 -14.31
C GLN A 114 -4.62 -14.99 -13.56
N PRO A 115 -3.74 -15.35 -12.61
CA PRO A 115 -2.84 -14.38 -11.98
C PRO A 115 -1.80 -13.90 -12.99
N HIS A 116 -1.54 -12.60 -12.94
CA HIS A 116 -0.44 -11.93 -13.62
C HIS A 116 0.38 -11.19 -12.57
N TYR A 117 1.70 -11.16 -12.78
CA TYR A 117 2.63 -10.42 -11.94
C TYR A 117 3.18 -9.24 -12.74
N PHE A 118 3.12 -8.06 -12.13
CA PHE A 118 3.58 -6.81 -12.71
C PHE A 118 4.74 -6.29 -11.89
N GLN A 119 5.81 -5.91 -12.57
CA GLN A 119 6.98 -5.26 -11.99
C GLN A 119 7.50 -4.21 -12.96
N ARG A 120 8.42 -3.37 -12.48
CA ARG A 120 9.15 -2.46 -13.38
C ARG A 120 10.05 -3.26 -14.32
N SER A 121 10.27 -2.73 -15.52
CA SER A 121 11.15 -3.34 -16.52
C SER A 121 12.62 -3.40 -16.09
N ASP A 122 13.04 -2.48 -15.21
CA ASP A 122 14.39 -2.44 -14.60
C ASP A 122 14.51 -3.27 -13.32
N ALA A 123 13.44 -3.96 -12.91
CA ALA A 123 13.35 -4.75 -11.67
C ALA A 123 13.68 -3.98 -10.37
N GLN A 124 13.70 -2.64 -10.42
CA GLN A 124 13.93 -1.82 -9.23
C GLN A 124 12.69 -1.79 -8.34
N PRO A 125 12.84 -1.70 -7.01
CA PRO A 125 11.69 -1.43 -6.15
C PRO A 125 11.09 -0.06 -6.44
N PHE A 126 9.86 0.12 -6.01
CA PHE A 126 9.09 1.34 -6.17
C PHE A 126 8.10 1.50 -5.00
N ALA A 127 7.35 2.60 -5.00
CA ALA A 127 6.33 2.84 -4.00
C ALA A 127 4.95 2.98 -4.64
N PHE A 128 3.94 2.43 -3.96
CA PHE A 128 2.56 2.86 -4.15
C PHE A 128 2.30 4.13 -3.33
N ALA A 129 1.47 5.02 -3.86
CA ALA A 129 0.86 6.07 -3.07
C ALA A 129 -0.08 5.44 -2.03
N GLY A 130 0.13 5.74 -0.76
CA GLY A 130 -0.64 5.22 0.34
C GLY A 130 -1.11 6.31 1.30
N LEU A 131 -2.09 5.94 2.11
CA LEU A 131 -2.49 6.70 3.30
C LEU A 131 -2.33 5.84 4.52
N TRP A 132 -2.12 6.46 5.67
CA TRP A 132 -2.09 5.77 6.95
C TRP A 132 -2.98 6.44 8.01
N GLU A 133 -3.35 5.67 9.01
CA GLU A 133 -4.09 6.12 10.18
C GLU A 133 -3.54 5.52 11.46
N HIS A 134 -3.70 6.28 12.53
CA HIS A 134 -3.52 5.82 13.90
C HIS A 134 -4.90 5.53 14.50
N TRP A 135 -5.12 4.30 14.92
CA TRP A 135 -6.36 3.89 15.57
C TRP A 135 -6.08 3.38 16.98
N GLN A 136 -6.85 3.88 17.95
CA GLN A 136 -6.79 3.44 19.33
C GLN A 136 -8.19 3.15 19.85
N HIS A 137 -8.37 1.99 20.46
CA HIS A 137 -9.61 1.60 21.14
C HIS A 137 -9.31 0.83 22.41
N GLY A 138 -9.52 1.45 23.58
CA GLY A 138 -9.03 0.93 24.84
C GLY A 138 -7.50 0.86 24.84
N GLU A 139 -6.94 -0.32 25.12
CA GLU A 139 -5.50 -0.60 25.10
C GLU A 139 -4.97 -0.98 23.71
N ALA A 140 -5.85 -1.31 22.75
CA ALA A 140 -5.44 -1.67 21.41
C ALA A 140 -5.02 -0.43 20.62
N VAL A 141 -3.82 -0.47 20.05
CA VAL A 141 -3.25 0.58 19.20
C VAL A 141 -2.78 -0.05 17.90
N ILE A 142 -3.31 0.44 16.77
CA ILE A 142 -2.98 -0.07 15.43
C ILE A 142 -2.70 1.11 14.51
N ASP A 143 -1.48 1.15 13.97
CA ASP A 143 -1.19 1.96 12.80
C ASP A 143 -1.44 1.13 11.53
N SER A 144 -2.29 1.66 10.66
CA SER A 144 -2.78 0.94 9.49
C SER A 144 -2.69 1.79 8.23
N CYS A 145 -2.67 1.16 7.06
CA CYS A 145 -2.52 1.84 5.79
C CYS A 145 -3.45 1.31 4.69
N THR A 146 -3.61 2.08 3.62
CA THR A 146 -4.36 1.73 2.42
C THR A 146 -3.59 2.15 1.17
N ILE A 147 -3.75 1.39 0.09
CA ILE A 147 -3.15 1.71 -1.21
C ILE A 147 -4.12 2.61 -1.99
N ILE A 148 -3.63 3.70 -2.56
CA ILE A 148 -4.43 4.51 -3.49
C ILE A 148 -4.43 3.81 -4.85
N THR A 149 -5.61 3.71 -5.46
CA THR A 149 -5.83 3.11 -6.78
C THR A 149 -6.42 4.12 -7.75
N THR A 150 -6.10 3.97 -9.03
CA THR A 150 -6.61 4.77 -10.14
C THR A 150 -7.11 3.84 -11.26
N GLN A 151 -7.63 4.41 -12.35
CA GLN A 151 -7.94 3.67 -13.57
C GLN A 151 -6.68 2.96 -14.11
N ALA A 152 -6.85 1.74 -14.59
CA ALA A 152 -5.75 1.02 -15.22
C ALA A 152 -5.25 1.74 -16.49
N ASN A 153 -3.95 1.65 -16.73
CA ASN A 153 -3.35 2.05 -18.00
C ASN A 153 -3.57 0.98 -19.09
N GLU A 154 -3.18 1.28 -20.33
CA GLU A 154 -3.36 0.39 -21.50
C GLU A 154 -2.75 -1.01 -21.30
N LEU A 155 -1.67 -1.13 -20.53
CA LEU A 155 -1.03 -2.40 -20.24
C LEU A 155 -1.88 -3.27 -19.31
N LEU A 156 -2.47 -2.68 -18.26
CA LEU A 156 -3.21 -3.42 -17.24
C LEU A 156 -4.69 -3.58 -17.57
N GLU A 157 -5.28 -2.68 -18.37
CA GLU A 157 -6.71 -2.66 -18.70
C GLU A 157 -7.28 -4.01 -19.19
N PRO A 158 -6.57 -4.80 -20.05
CA PRO A 158 -7.04 -6.13 -20.46
C PRO A 158 -7.13 -7.16 -19.33
N ILE A 159 -6.52 -6.86 -18.17
CA ILE A 159 -6.38 -7.74 -17.01
C ILE A 159 -7.29 -7.26 -15.87
N HIS A 160 -7.28 -5.96 -15.57
CA HIS A 160 -8.14 -5.35 -14.55
C HIS A 160 -8.39 -3.87 -14.87
N ASP A 161 -9.58 -3.35 -14.58
CA ASP A 161 -9.97 -1.94 -14.77
C ASP A 161 -9.30 -0.93 -13.81
N ARG A 162 -8.48 -1.40 -12.86
CA ARG A 162 -7.88 -0.58 -11.80
C ARG A 162 -6.45 -0.98 -11.57
N MET A 163 -5.60 0.02 -11.31
CA MET A 163 -4.21 -0.17 -10.90
C MET A 163 -3.91 0.57 -9.60
N PRO A 164 -2.91 0.15 -8.81
CA PRO A 164 -2.38 0.99 -7.75
C PRO A 164 -1.70 2.23 -8.36
N VAL A 165 -1.76 3.36 -7.66
CA VAL A 165 -1.00 4.56 -8.05
C VAL A 165 0.47 4.31 -7.71
N MET A 166 1.27 4.08 -8.74
CA MET A 166 2.72 3.93 -8.63
C MET A 166 3.38 5.30 -8.69
N LEU A 167 4.30 5.57 -7.78
CA LEU A 167 5.02 6.84 -7.70
C LEU A 167 6.41 6.70 -8.33
N ALA A 168 6.79 7.71 -9.11
CA ALA A 168 8.14 7.89 -9.59
C ALA A 168 9.02 8.48 -8.46
N ALA A 169 10.33 8.51 -8.67
CA ALA A 169 11.30 8.91 -7.64
C ALA A 169 11.41 10.44 -7.47
N ASP A 170 10.81 11.21 -8.38
CA ASP A 170 10.89 12.67 -8.53
C ASP A 170 9.65 13.43 -8.02
#